data_AF-A0A958DKR1-F1
#
_entry.id   AF-A0A958DKR1-F1
#
_cell.length_a   1.000
_cell.length_b   1.000
_cell.length_c   1.000
_cell.angle_alpha   90.00
_cell.angle_beta   90.00
_cell.angle_gamma   90.00
#
_symmetry.space_group_name_H-M   'P 1'
#
loop_
_entity.id
_entity.type
_entity.pdbx_description
1 polymer ?
#
loop_
_entity_poly.entity_id
_entity_poly.type
_entity_poly.pdbx_seq_one_letter_code
_entity_poly.pdbx_strand_id
1 'polypeptide(L)'
;MATNTITEKLCRHNHFKRLNYFHGMLLDDLDFYTEQKYHHDKRRMLNRYLHGWGIVCGLEIGFKFDNAPMLYVNPGLAIDCEGNEIYVPEKHEFDLQTILGPTPSDKAYYITISYQKRMTDPVPVYAPGDCEDRESKPSRWTEGYCIQAFNEKPDLILLSEDCQSPAGLKAFCNKKHLCCPDTCEGPHHLILGKITIDGKIYETERRYVFSTRILQNLIFAIQVEFVLPDANPISIICWLIDYISSAISSAAQAQSAYSQANPASPPAEDTAKAAAPKKKQGKKD
;
A
#
# COMPACT_ATOMS: atom_id res chain seq x y z
N MET A 1 -49.45 -33.19 1.60
CA MET A 1 -48.54 -32.31 2.39
C MET A 1 -47.18 -32.36 1.70
N ALA A 2 -46.56 -31.21 1.42
CA ALA A 2 -45.23 -31.19 0.80
C ALA A 2 -44.15 -31.23 1.89
N THR A 3 -43.33 -32.27 1.89
CA THR A 3 -42.18 -32.39 2.79
C THR A 3 -41.01 -31.60 2.22
N ASN A 4 -40.74 -30.41 2.78
CA ASN A 4 -39.57 -29.63 2.41
C ASN A 4 -38.28 -30.36 2.79
N THR A 5 -37.65 -31.03 1.84
CA THR A 5 -36.32 -31.61 1.98
C THR A 5 -35.30 -30.48 2.11
N ILE A 6 -34.87 -30.20 3.33
CA ILE A 6 -33.82 -29.20 3.60
C ILE A 6 -32.50 -29.76 3.05
N THR A 7 -32.05 -29.20 1.93
CA THR A 7 -30.69 -29.45 1.40
C THR A 7 -29.65 -28.97 2.40
N GLU A 8 -28.64 -29.79 2.69
CA GLU A 8 -27.63 -29.49 3.69
C GLU A 8 -26.86 -28.19 3.39
N LYS A 9 -26.70 -27.35 4.41
CA LYS A 9 -26.14 -26.00 4.27
C LYS A 9 -24.61 -26.04 4.33
N LEU A 10 -23.96 -26.18 3.18
CA LEU A 10 -22.49 -26.17 3.07
C LEU A 10 -21.90 -24.78 3.40
N CYS A 11 -21.57 -24.56 4.67
CA CYS A 11 -20.86 -23.37 5.15
C CYS A 11 -19.35 -23.60 5.23
N ARG A 12 -18.55 -22.57 4.88
CA ARG A 12 -17.13 -22.49 5.23
C ARG A 12 -16.91 -21.32 6.18
N HIS A 13 -16.03 -21.51 7.17
CA HIS A 13 -15.67 -20.49 8.14
C HIS A 13 -14.23 -20.01 7.89
N ASN A 14 -13.92 -18.77 8.27
CA ASN A 14 -12.57 -18.21 8.19
C ASN A 14 -11.86 -18.30 9.57
N HIS A 15 -10.64 -17.76 9.66
CA HIS A 15 -9.85 -17.84 10.90
C HIS A 15 -10.27 -16.85 12.01
N PHE A 16 -11.18 -15.91 11.75
CA PHE A 16 -11.60 -14.92 12.74
C PHE A 16 -12.50 -15.55 13.80
N LYS A 17 -11.94 -15.77 15.00
CA LYS A 17 -12.66 -16.23 16.19
C LYS A 17 -12.70 -15.13 17.23
N ARG A 18 -13.82 -15.05 17.96
CA ARG A 18 -14.01 -14.21 19.16
C ARG A 18 -14.69 -15.04 20.24
N LEU A 19 -14.64 -14.60 21.49
CA LEU A 19 -15.38 -15.27 22.55
C LEU A 19 -16.90 -15.14 22.41
N ASN A 20 -17.59 -16.07 23.06
CA ASN A 20 -19.03 -16.08 23.24
C ASN A 20 -19.32 -16.34 24.72
N TYR A 21 -19.28 -15.27 25.52
CA TYR A 21 -19.45 -15.32 26.98
C TYR A 21 -20.79 -15.96 27.37
N PHE A 22 -20.77 -16.80 28.40
CA PHE A 22 -21.95 -17.39 29.02
C PHE A 22 -21.76 -17.43 30.55
N HIS A 23 -22.86 -17.50 31.29
CA HIS A 23 -22.81 -17.49 32.76
C HIS A 23 -22.09 -18.75 33.29
N GLY A 24 -21.12 -18.55 34.18
CA GLY A 24 -20.29 -19.62 34.73
C GLY A 24 -19.07 -20.00 33.87
N MET A 25 -18.81 -19.31 32.76
CA MET A 25 -17.55 -19.45 32.01
C MET A 25 -16.37 -18.91 32.84
N LEU A 26 -15.34 -19.73 33.02
CA LEU A 26 -14.02 -19.27 33.45
C LEU A 26 -13.28 -18.68 32.24
N LEU A 27 -12.53 -17.60 32.43
CA LEU A 27 -11.74 -16.92 31.40
C LEU A 27 -10.26 -17.02 31.73
N ASP A 28 -9.43 -17.30 30.73
CA ASP A 28 -7.96 -17.39 30.87
C ASP A 28 -7.22 -16.38 29.97
N ASP A 29 -5.88 -16.30 30.06
CA ASP A 29 -5.07 -15.35 29.30
C ASP A 29 -5.28 -15.47 27.77
N LEU A 30 -5.41 -16.70 27.27
CA LEU A 30 -5.67 -17.05 25.88
C LEU A 30 -7.03 -16.52 25.39
N ASP A 31 -8.03 -16.41 26.26
CA ASP A 31 -9.34 -15.85 25.92
C ASP A 31 -9.24 -14.35 25.68
N PHE A 32 -8.63 -13.62 26.63
CA PHE A 32 -8.41 -12.18 26.51
C PHE A 32 -7.45 -11.85 25.34
N TYR A 33 -6.48 -12.71 25.06
CA TYR A 33 -5.65 -12.60 23.86
C TYR A 33 -6.47 -12.80 22.57
N THR A 34 -7.36 -13.80 22.54
CA THR A 34 -8.23 -14.08 21.39
C THR A 34 -9.21 -12.93 21.11
N GLU A 35 -9.79 -12.33 22.14
CA GLU A 35 -10.64 -11.14 22.01
C GLU A 35 -9.88 -9.94 21.44
N GLN A 36 -8.73 -9.59 22.02
CA GLN A 36 -7.87 -8.50 21.52
C GLN A 36 -7.45 -8.75 20.06
N LYS A 37 -6.99 -9.97 19.76
CA LYS A 37 -6.56 -10.37 18.41
C LYS A 37 -7.69 -10.27 17.40
N TYR A 38 -8.93 -10.64 17.75
CA TYR A 38 -10.08 -10.48 16.86
C TYR A 38 -10.26 -9.01 16.44
N HIS A 39 -10.30 -8.08 17.40
CA HIS A 39 -10.51 -6.66 17.10
C HIS A 39 -9.33 -6.05 16.33
N HIS A 40 -8.10 -6.35 16.74
CA HIS A 40 -6.87 -5.92 16.08
C HIS A 40 -6.77 -6.40 14.62
N ASP A 41 -6.99 -7.69 14.36
CA ASP A 41 -6.91 -8.26 13.02
C ASP A 41 -8.08 -7.79 12.13
N LYS A 42 -9.27 -7.57 12.72
CA LYS A 42 -10.41 -6.95 12.01
C LYS A 42 -10.17 -5.48 11.65
N ARG A 43 -9.46 -4.71 12.49
CA ARG A 43 -9.01 -3.33 12.21
C ARG A 43 -8.03 -3.32 11.03
N ARG A 44 -6.94 -4.07 11.13
CA ARG A 44 -5.95 -4.26 10.06
C ARG A 44 -6.60 -4.67 8.73
N MET A 45 -7.54 -5.62 8.78
CA MET A 45 -8.29 -6.07 7.60
C MET A 45 -9.06 -4.91 6.91
N LEU A 46 -9.72 -4.04 7.68
CA LEU A 46 -10.44 -2.89 7.12
C LEU A 46 -9.47 -1.87 6.52
N ASN A 47 -8.39 -1.55 7.24
CA ASN A 47 -7.34 -0.64 6.75
C ASN A 47 -6.77 -1.14 5.41
N ARG A 48 -6.24 -2.37 5.38
CA ARG A 48 -5.61 -2.96 4.19
C ARG A 48 -6.53 -3.06 2.98
N TYR A 49 -7.81 -3.40 3.15
CA TYR A 49 -8.72 -3.67 2.03
C TYR A 49 -9.64 -2.50 1.63
N LEU A 50 -9.90 -1.52 2.50
CA LEU A 50 -10.73 -0.34 2.19
C LEU A 50 -9.92 0.94 1.98
N HIS A 51 -8.70 1.00 2.50
CA HIS A 51 -7.84 2.19 2.46
C HIS A 51 -6.48 1.90 1.80
N GLY A 52 -6.03 0.64 1.83
CA GLY A 52 -4.73 0.25 1.30
C GLY A 52 -3.62 0.69 2.26
N TRP A 53 -2.55 1.26 1.70
CA TRP A 53 -1.38 1.71 2.45
C TRP A 53 -0.78 2.98 1.86
N GLY A 54 -0.07 3.73 2.70
CA GLY A 54 0.46 5.07 2.42
C GLY A 54 0.20 6.05 3.56
N ILE A 55 0.48 7.33 3.33
CA ILE A 55 0.30 8.43 4.29
C ILE A 55 -1.15 8.91 4.27
N VAL A 56 -1.80 9.02 5.43
CA VAL A 56 -3.17 9.53 5.55
C VAL A 56 -3.16 11.05 5.69
N CYS A 57 -2.28 11.60 6.54
CA CYS A 57 -2.08 13.03 6.73
C CYS A 57 -0.74 13.34 7.40
N GLY A 58 -0.24 14.57 7.24
CA GLY A 58 0.96 15.04 7.93
C GLY A 58 2.23 14.28 7.54
N LEU A 59 3.05 13.92 8.53
CA LEU A 59 4.34 13.20 8.39
C LEU A 59 5.35 13.87 7.45
N GLU A 60 5.23 15.19 7.27
CA GLU A 60 6.16 15.99 6.48
C GLU A 60 7.53 15.98 7.17
N ILE A 61 8.59 15.93 6.36
CA ILE A 61 9.97 16.02 6.86
C ILE A 61 10.52 17.42 6.62
N GLY A 62 11.41 17.85 7.50
CA GLY A 62 12.15 19.10 7.33
C GLY A 62 13.48 19.10 8.06
N PHE A 63 14.29 20.13 7.81
CA PHE A 63 15.61 20.28 8.42
C PHE A 63 15.74 21.55 9.24
N LYS A 64 16.64 21.50 10.23
CA LYS A 64 17.28 22.66 10.86
C LYS A 64 18.79 22.55 10.73
N PHE A 65 19.46 23.69 10.59
CA PHE A 65 20.92 23.79 10.41
C PHE A 65 21.58 24.68 11.48
N ASP A 66 20.96 24.74 12.66
CA ASP A 66 21.28 25.75 13.68
C ASP A 66 22.63 25.49 14.37
N ASN A 67 22.99 24.23 14.59
CA ASN A 67 24.28 23.80 15.17
C ASN A 67 24.68 22.39 14.68
N ALA A 68 23.73 21.46 14.67
CA ALA A 68 23.84 20.14 14.06
C ALA A 68 22.71 19.96 13.03
N PRO A 69 22.90 19.15 11.98
CA PRO A 69 21.84 18.87 11.01
C PRO A 69 20.76 17.99 11.66
N MET A 70 19.64 18.62 12.05
CA MET A 70 18.51 17.92 12.66
C MET A 70 17.43 17.66 11.62
N LEU A 71 17.08 16.39 11.41
CA LEU A 71 15.89 15.97 10.67
C LEU A 71 14.69 16.02 11.62
N TYR A 72 13.62 16.72 11.26
CA TYR A 72 12.36 16.64 11.98
C TYR A 72 11.26 15.99 11.15
N VAL A 73 10.33 15.31 11.82
CA VAL A 73 9.09 14.81 11.25
C VAL A 73 7.92 15.49 11.96
N ASN A 74 7.04 16.12 11.18
CA ASN A 74 5.81 16.74 11.68
C ASN A 74 4.79 15.66 12.09
N PRO A 75 3.82 15.98 12.97
CA PRO A 75 2.74 15.06 13.35
C PRO A 75 2.00 14.48 12.14
N GLY A 76 1.41 13.30 12.29
CA GLY A 76 0.61 12.70 11.23
C GLY A 76 0.25 11.23 11.45
N LEU A 77 -0.38 10.66 10.43
CA LEU A 77 -0.86 9.29 10.42
C LEU A 77 -0.56 8.64 9.06
N ALA A 78 -0.11 7.39 9.09
CA ALA A 78 0.01 6.54 7.92
C ALA A 78 -0.49 5.13 8.19
N ILE A 79 -0.65 4.34 7.12
CA ILE A 79 -1.06 2.94 7.15
C ILE A 79 -0.02 2.11 6.37
N ASP A 80 0.55 1.09 6.99
CA ASP A 80 1.44 0.11 6.33
C ASP A 80 0.62 -0.99 5.61
N CYS A 81 1.21 -1.72 4.66
CA CYS A 81 0.55 -2.75 3.88
C CYS A 81 -0.05 -3.92 4.69
N GLU A 82 0.40 -4.20 5.92
CA GLU A 82 -0.30 -5.10 6.87
C GLU A 82 -1.64 -4.53 7.37
N GLY A 83 -1.89 -3.24 7.18
CA GLY A 83 -2.99 -2.49 7.78
C GLY A 83 -2.65 -1.85 9.13
N ASN A 84 -1.37 -1.77 9.52
CA ASN A 84 -0.92 -1.13 10.76
C ASN A 84 -0.98 0.39 10.66
N GLU A 85 -1.52 1.04 11.69
CA GLU A 85 -1.48 2.49 11.85
C GLU A 85 -0.14 2.95 12.43
N ILE A 86 0.55 3.82 11.68
CA ILE A 86 1.78 4.51 12.08
C ILE A 86 1.38 5.92 12.50
N TYR A 87 1.32 6.18 13.81
CA TYR A 87 0.89 7.46 14.36
C TYR A 87 2.07 8.23 14.98
N VAL A 88 2.23 9.49 14.55
CA VAL A 88 3.21 10.44 15.09
C VAL A 88 2.42 11.58 15.75
N PRO A 89 2.32 11.61 17.10
CA PRO A 89 1.44 12.55 17.79
C PRO A 89 1.97 13.99 17.80
N GLU A 90 3.28 14.15 17.90
CA GLU A 90 3.96 15.44 18.07
C GLU A 90 5.17 15.52 17.14
N LYS A 91 5.66 16.74 16.88
CA LYS A 91 6.84 16.95 16.05
C LYS A 91 8.07 16.36 16.74
N HIS A 92 8.67 15.34 16.15
CA HIS A 92 9.86 14.69 16.69
C HIS A 92 11.09 15.08 15.87
N GLU A 93 12.17 15.47 16.56
CA GLU A 93 13.44 15.85 15.95
C GLU A 93 14.48 14.74 16.20
N PHE A 94 15.32 14.48 15.20
CA PHE A 94 16.29 13.40 15.18
C PHE A 94 17.62 13.94 14.65
N ASP A 95 18.72 13.52 15.27
CA ASP A 95 20.05 13.79 14.73
C ASP A 95 20.25 13.01 13.42
N LEU A 96 20.64 13.72 12.36
CA LEU A 96 20.89 13.11 11.06
C LEU A 96 22.09 12.16 11.09
N GLN A 97 23.12 12.40 11.91
CA GLN A 97 24.29 11.52 11.97
C GLN A 97 23.92 10.14 12.54
N THR A 98 23.10 10.11 13.58
CA THR A 98 22.53 8.88 14.17
C THR A 98 21.69 8.08 13.17
N ILE A 99 21.00 8.73 12.23
CA ILE A 99 20.18 8.07 11.20
C ILE A 99 21.03 7.59 10.00
N LEU A 100 21.98 8.40 9.52
CA LEU A 100 22.82 8.06 8.36
C LEU A 100 23.97 7.10 8.68
N GLY A 101 24.37 7.01 9.94
CA GLY A 101 25.50 6.20 10.39
C GLY A 101 26.86 6.87 10.19
N PRO A 102 27.96 6.19 10.57
CA PRO A 102 29.30 6.79 10.72
C PRO A 102 30.02 7.09 9.38
N THR A 103 29.39 6.87 8.23
CA THR A 103 29.98 7.12 6.91
C THR A 103 28.94 7.74 5.98
N PRO A 104 28.53 9.00 6.23
CA PRO A 104 27.63 9.71 5.33
C PRO A 104 28.30 9.86 3.96
N SER A 105 27.57 9.49 2.90
CA SER A 105 27.99 9.60 1.51
C SER A 105 27.27 10.76 0.85
N ASP A 106 27.90 11.47 -0.08
CA ASP A 106 27.32 12.61 -0.84
C ASP A 106 26.10 12.25 -1.73
N LYS A 107 25.59 11.02 -1.58
CA LYS A 107 24.38 10.52 -2.21
C LYS A 107 23.13 11.09 -1.53
N ALA A 108 22.01 11.01 -2.24
CA ALA A 108 20.72 11.36 -1.71
C ALA A 108 20.05 10.14 -1.05
N TYR A 109 19.63 10.27 0.21
CA TYR A 109 18.99 9.22 1.00
C TYR A 109 17.47 9.31 0.93
N TYR A 110 16.78 8.18 0.99
CA TYR A 110 15.33 8.09 1.20
C TYR A 110 15.04 7.94 2.68
N ILE A 111 14.36 8.94 3.27
CA ILE A 111 13.85 8.85 4.64
C ILE A 111 12.54 8.07 4.61
N THR A 112 12.47 7.06 5.48
CA THR A 112 11.31 6.18 5.61
C THR A 112 10.81 6.12 7.05
N ILE A 113 9.54 5.74 7.21
CA ILE A 113 8.95 5.37 8.49
C ILE A 113 8.38 3.95 8.39
N SER A 114 8.59 3.14 9.43
CA SER A 114 8.04 1.79 9.57
C SER A 114 7.31 1.62 10.89
N TYR A 115 6.30 0.75 10.92
CA TYR A 115 5.58 0.40 12.14
C TYR A 115 6.48 -0.47 13.04
N GLN A 116 6.55 -0.12 14.32
CA GLN A 116 7.27 -0.91 15.32
C GLN A 116 6.39 -1.14 16.54
N LYS A 117 6.46 -2.33 17.13
CA LYS A 117 5.91 -2.62 18.45
C LYS A 117 6.99 -3.16 19.37
N ARG A 118 6.85 -2.90 20.67
CA ARG A 118 7.71 -3.49 21.71
C ARG A 118 6.88 -3.88 22.92
N MET A 119 7.36 -4.88 23.65
CA MET A 119 6.82 -5.21 24.97
C MET A 119 7.32 -4.19 26.00
N THR A 120 6.46 -3.77 26.93
CA THR A 120 6.74 -2.75 27.95
C THR A 120 6.18 -3.13 29.32
N ASP A 121 6.49 -2.31 30.33
CA ASP A 121 5.87 -2.33 31.66
C ASP A 121 6.04 -3.68 32.39
N PRO A 122 7.29 -4.00 32.81
CA PRO A 122 7.64 -5.27 33.45
C PRO A 122 7.00 -5.41 34.84
N VAL A 123 6.35 -6.55 35.05
CA VAL A 123 5.63 -6.93 36.27
C VAL A 123 6.18 -8.27 36.78
N PRO A 124 6.43 -8.43 38.10
CA PRO A 124 6.90 -9.70 38.66
C PRO A 124 5.88 -10.82 38.45
N VAL A 125 6.35 -11.99 38.05
CA VAL A 125 5.53 -13.19 37.91
C VAL A 125 5.25 -13.79 39.29
N TYR A 126 3.98 -14.04 39.59
CA TYR A 126 3.53 -14.69 40.83
C TYR A 126 3.32 -16.19 40.59
N ALA A 127 4.42 -16.93 40.41
CA ALA A 127 4.40 -18.39 40.37
C ALA A 127 4.41 -18.98 41.80
N PRO A 128 3.74 -20.13 42.05
CA PRO A 128 3.87 -20.85 43.31
C PRO A 128 5.24 -21.54 43.39
N GLY A 129 6.18 -20.93 44.10
CA GLY A 129 7.56 -21.38 44.27
C GLY A 129 8.31 -20.52 45.29
N ASP A 130 9.61 -20.73 45.44
CA ASP A 130 10.44 -19.98 46.39
C ASP A 130 10.46 -18.47 46.12
N CYS A 131 10.73 -17.70 47.18
CA CYS A 131 10.57 -16.24 47.17
C CYS A 131 11.76 -15.46 46.58
N GLU A 132 12.85 -16.14 46.24
CA GLU A 132 14.08 -15.55 45.74
C GLU A 132 14.08 -15.59 44.19
N ASP A 133 14.48 -14.47 43.58
CA ASP A 133 14.49 -14.23 42.11
C ASP A 133 13.16 -14.44 41.36
N ARG A 134 12.15 -13.61 41.69
CA ARG A 134 10.95 -13.47 40.85
C ARG A 134 11.27 -12.87 39.48
N GLU A 135 11.19 -13.71 38.45
CA GLU A 135 11.26 -13.29 37.05
C GLU A 135 10.23 -12.18 36.75
N SER A 136 10.65 -11.10 36.10
CA SER A 136 9.78 -9.97 35.75
C SER A 136 9.50 -9.94 34.25
N LYS A 137 8.22 -9.98 33.87
CA LYS A 137 7.78 -10.08 32.47
C LYS A 137 7.01 -8.84 32.03
N PRO A 138 7.21 -8.35 30.80
CA PRO A 138 6.50 -7.18 30.30
C PRO A 138 5.00 -7.47 30.18
N SER A 139 4.18 -6.59 30.76
CA SER A 139 2.73 -6.76 30.87
C SER A 139 1.94 -6.03 29.77
N ARG A 140 2.61 -5.22 28.94
CA ARG A 140 1.97 -4.37 27.92
C ARG A 140 2.69 -4.45 26.58
N TRP A 141 1.99 -4.03 25.54
CA TRP A 141 2.56 -3.74 24.23
C TRP A 141 2.44 -2.23 23.98
N THR A 142 3.55 -1.61 23.60
CA THR A 142 3.57 -0.23 23.11
C THR A 142 3.76 -0.26 21.59
N GLU A 143 2.79 0.28 20.85
CA GLU A 143 2.91 0.60 19.42
C GLU A 143 3.76 1.88 19.23
N GLY A 144 4.40 2.02 18.07
CA GLY A 144 5.29 3.12 17.76
C GLY A 144 5.84 3.01 16.34
N TYR A 145 6.94 3.72 16.08
CA TYR A 145 7.53 3.80 14.75
C TYR A 145 9.05 3.87 14.80
N CYS A 146 9.70 3.46 13.72
CA CYS A 146 11.13 3.67 13.49
C CYS A 146 11.32 4.52 12.23
N ILE A 147 12.38 5.34 12.24
CA ILE A 147 12.83 6.11 11.07
C ILE A 147 14.16 5.56 10.61
N GLN A 148 14.28 5.31 9.31
CA GLN A 148 15.48 4.76 8.69
C GLN A 148 15.76 5.44 7.35
N ALA A 149 17.05 5.68 7.09
CA ALA A 149 17.54 6.21 5.82
C ALA A 149 18.09 5.08 4.94
N PHE A 150 17.70 5.07 3.67
CA PHE A 150 18.19 4.12 2.66
C PHE A 150 18.92 4.87 1.53
N ASN A 151 20.07 4.34 1.09
CA ASN A 151 20.84 4.90 -0.05
C ASN A 151 20.11 4.72 -1.39
N GLU A 152 19.31 3.66 -1.51
CA GLU A 152 18.55 3.28 -2.69
C GLU A 152 17.06 3.37 -2.36
N LYS A 153 16.19 3.48 -3.38
CA LYS A 153 14.73 3.50 -3.13
C LYS A 153 14.40 2.10 -2.60
N PRO A 154 13.93 1.93 -1.35
CA PRO A 154 13.52 0.61 -0.89
C PRO A 154 12.38 0.15 -1.82
N ASP A 155 12.46 -1.09 -2.28
CA ASP A 155 11.39 -1.65 -3.10
C ASP A 155 10.12 -1.65 -2.25
N LEU A 156 9.20 -0.77 -2.66
CA LEU A 156 7.85 -0.73 -2.11
C LEU A 156 7.27 -2.11 -2.35
N ILE A 157 6.99 -2.86 -1.28
CA ILE A 157 6.59 -4.27 -1.36
C ILE A 157 5.32 -4.35 -2.21
N LEU A 158 5.52 -4.61 -3.50
CA LEU A 158 4.45 -4.91 -4.43
C LEU A 158 3.93 -6.27 -4.03
N LEU A 159 2.60 -6.38 -4.11
CA LEU A 159 1.90 -7.63 -3.89
C LEU A 159 2.50 -8.67 -4.84
N SER A 160 2.65 -9.90 -4.34
CA SER A 160 3.15 -11.08 -5.08
C SER A 160 2.72 -11.06 -6.54
N GLU A 161 3.60 -11.43 -7.48
CA GLU A 161 3.45 -11.10 -8.92
C GLU A 161 2.13 -11.61 -9.57
N ASP A 162 1.48 -12.61 -8.96
CA ASP A 162 0.14 -13.08 -9.30
C ASP A 162 -0.97 -12.02 -9.10
N CYS A 163 -0.76 -11.08 -8.18
CA CYS A 163 -1.66 -10.00 -7.78
C CYS A 163 -1.41 -8.71 -8.60
N GLN A 164 -1.40 -8.86 -9.93
CA GLN A 164 -1.23 -7.73 -10.86
C GLN A 164 -2.31 -6.66 -10.65
N SER A 165 -1.92 -5.56 -9.98
CA SER A 165 -2.78 -4.38 -9.87
C SER A 165 -3.14 -3.85 -11.27
N PRO A 166 -4.38 -3.41 -11.53
CA PRO A 166 -4.82 -2.99 -12.85
C PRO A 166 -4.03 -1.76 -13.32
N ALA A 167 -3.09 -1.97 -14.25
CA ALA A 167 -2.23 -0.94 -14.81
C ALA A 167 -3.04 0.09 -15.64
N GLY A 168 -3.47 1.16 -14.97
CA GLY A 168 -4.23 2.27 -15.55
C GLY A 168 -5.75 2.06 -15.60
N LEU A 169 -6.49 3.16 -15.78
CA LEU A 169 -7.97 3.20 -15.73
C LEU A 169 -8.68 2.11 -16.55
N LYS A 170 -8.15 1.78 -17.75
CA LYS A 170 -8.75 0.76 -18.63
C LYS A 170 -8.78 -0.63 -17.99
N ALA A 171 -7.78 -0.98 -17.19
CA ALA A 171 -7.74 -2.25 -16.45
C ALA A 171 -8.66 -2.23 -15.22
N PHE A 172 -9.03 -1.05 -14.72
CA PHE A 172 -10.06 -0.89 -13.67
C PHE A 172 -11.48 -1.14 -14.21
N CYS A 173 -11.76 -0.73 -15.45
CA CYS A 173 -13.02 -1.02 -16.12
C CYS A 173 -13.13 -2.50 -16.56
N ASN A 174 -12.03 -3.06 -17.07
CA ASN A 174 -11.95 -4.47 -17.46
C ASN A 174 -11.76 -5.37 -16.22
N LYS A 175 -12.86 -5.67 -15.53
CA LYS A 175 -12.96 -6.45 -14.27
C LYS A 175 -12.21 -7.81 -14.27
N LYS A 176 -10.88 -7.80 -14.18
CA LYS A 176 -10.17 -8.78 -13.36
C LYS A 176 -10.56 -8.49 -11.91
N HIS A 177 -10.81 -9.54 -11.12
CA HIS A 177 -11.00 -9.36 -9.69
C HIS A 177 -9.72 -8.74 -9.11
N LEU A 178 -9.86 -7.67 -8.32
CA LEU A 178 -8.76 -7.19 -7.49
C LEU A 178 -8.48 -8.32 -6.48
N CYS A 179 -7.36 -9.03 -6.66
CA CYS A 179 -6.93 -10.01 -5.68
C CYS A 179 -6.72 -9.29 -4.34
N CYS A 180 -7.19 -9.90 -3.26
CA CYS A 180 -6.95 -9.36 -1.92
C CYS A 180 -5.44 -9.33 -1.68
N PRO A 181 -4.81 -8.17 -1.39
CA PRO A 181 -3.42 -8.14 -0.95
C PRO A 181 -3.18 -9.13 0.19
N ASP A 182 -2.18 -9.99 -0.02
CA ASP A 182 -1.62 -10.87 1.00
C ASP A 182 -0.83 -10.06 2.05
N THR A 183 -0.25 -10.73 3.04
CA THR A 183 0.71 -10.12 3.98
C THR A 183 2.03 -9.83 3.27
N CYS A 184 2.62 -8.66 3.55
CA CYS A 184 3.91 -8.28 2.99
C CYS A 184 5.05 -9.17 3.49
N GLU A 185 6.03 -9.41 2.63
CA GLU A 185 7.24 -10.17 2.94
C GLU A 185 8.27 -9.31 3.69
N GLY A 186 7.96 -9.01 4.96
CA GLY A 186 8.86 -8.29 5.87
C GLY A 186 8.36 -6.90 6.29
N PRO A 187 9.22 -6.13 7.01
CA PRO A 187 8.86 -4.80 7.51
C PRO A 187 8.64 -3.82 6.35
N HIS A 188 7.53 -3.11 6.38
CA HIS A 188 7.14 -2.21 5.32
C HIS A 188 7.60 -0.76 5.62
N HIS A 189 8.33 -0.17 4.68
CA HIS A 189 8.95 1.15 4.81
C HIS A 189 8.23 2.18 3.94
N LEU A 190 7.51 3.11 4.56
CA LEU A 190 6.84 4.20 3.87
C LEU A 190 7.81 5.36 3.64
N ILE A 191 8.06 5.70 2.37
CA ILE A 191 8.93 6.82 2.00
C ILE A 191 8.25 8.14 2.37
N LEU A 192 8.88 8.91 3.25
CA LEU A 192 8.43 10.25 3.65
C LEU A 192 8.99 11.34 2.74
N GLY A 193 10.22 11.18 2.26
CA GLY A 193 10.91 12.15 1.40
C GLY A 193 12.32 11.68 1.00
N LYS A 194 12.96 12.40 0.08
CA LYS A 194 14.37 12.21 -0.29
C LYS A 194 15.17 13.44 0.12
N ILE A 195 16.37 13.21 0.65
CA ILE A 195 17.22 14.24 1.25
C ILE A 195 18.63 14.16 0.66
N THR A 196 19.36 15.27 0.60
CA THR A 196 20.83 15.28 0.53
C THR A 196 21.42 15.89 1.79
N ILE A 197 22.71 15.63 2.06
CA ILE A 197 23.43 16.19 3.21
C ILE A 197 23.42 17.73 3.18
N ASP A 198 23.40 18.35 1.99
CA ASP A 198 23.15 19.79 1.74
C ASP A 198 21.84 20.36 2.34
N GLY A 199 20.97 19.53 2.92
CA GLY A 199 19.65 19.95 3.44
C GLY A 199 18.58 20.15 2.37
N LYS A 200 18.91 19.92 1.10
CA LYS A 200 17.93 19.98 0.01
C LYS A 200 17.01 18.77 0.12
N ILE A 201 15.75 19.06 0.44
CA ILE A 201 14.66 18.10 0.39
C ILE A 201 14.20 18.04 -1.07
N TYR A 202 14.21 16.85 -1.63
CA TYR A 202 13.62 16.56 -2.93
C TYR A 202 12.24 15.97 -2.67
N GLU A 203 11.21 16.68 -3.11
CA GLU A 203 9.84 16.21 -3.03
C GLU A 203 9.71 14.93 -3.87
N THR A 204 9.45 13.81 -3.20
CA THR A 204 9.26 12.50 -3.82
C THR A 204 7.78 12.14 -3.91
N GLU A 205 7.50 11.08 -4.65
CA GLU A 205 6.21 10.37 -4.72
C GLU A 205 5.76 9.83 -3.34
N ARG A 206 5.35 10.73 -2.42
CA ARG A 206 4.69 10.37 -1.17
C ARG A 206 3.36 9.71 -1.52
N ARG A 207 3.26 8.39 -1.35
CA ARG A 207 2.01 7.67 -1.62
C ARG A 207 1.00 7.99 -0.52
N TYR A 208 -0.10 8.64 -0.89
CA TYR A 208 -1.19 8.94 0.05
C TYR A 208 -2.30 7.88 0.02
N VAL A 209 -2.95 7.71 1.17
CA VAL A 209 -4.15 6.89 1.36
C VAL A 209 -5.39 7.74 1.04
N PHE A 210 -5.98 7.49 -0.11
CA PHE A 210 -7.19 8.18 -0.54
C PHE A 210 -8.44 7.54 0.08
N SER A 211 -8.78 7.97 1.30
CA SER A 211 -10.08 7.68 1.92
C SER A 211 -11.23 8.13 1.00
N THR A 212 -12.39 7.47 1.06
CA THR A 212 -13.58 7.84 0.28
C THR A 212 -14.00 9.30 0.48
N ARG A 213 -13.76 9.87 1.67
CA ARG A 213 -13.99 11.30 1.95
C ARG A 213 -12.95 12.22 1.30
N ILE A 214 -11.71 11.78 1.15
CA ILE A 214 -10.67 12.51 0.41
C ILE A 214 -10.98 12.45 -1.09
N LEU A 215 -11.40 11.29 -1.61
CA LEU A 215 -11.89 11.16 -2.99
C LEU A 215 -13.11 12.05 -3.26
N GLN A 216 -14.09 12.10 -2.34
CA GLN A 216 -15.22 13.03 -2.43
C GLN A 216 -14.76 14.48 -2.45
N ASN A 217 -13.89 14.91 -1.52
CA ASN A 217 -13.36 16.26 -1.49
C ASN A 217 -12.58 16.62 -2.77
N LEU A 218 -11.83 15.68 -3.33
CA LEU A 218 -11.05 15.87 -4.56
C LEU A 218 -11.95 15.91 -5.81
N ILE A 219 -13.01 15.11 -5.86
CA ILE A 219 -14.06 15.21 -6.88
C ILE A 219 -14.78 16.56 -6.79
N PHE A 220 -15.14 17.01 -5.58
CA PHE A 220 -15.73 18.33 -5.36
C PHE A 220 -14.77 19.46 -5.75
N ALA A 221 -13.46 19.36 -5.45
CA ALA A 221 -12.48 20.37 -5.85
C ALA A 221 -12.36 20.47 -7.38
N ILE A 222 -12.27 19.34 -8.07
CA ILE A 222 -12.26 19.28 -9.54
C ILE A 222 -13.58 19.83 -10.13
N GLN A 223 -14.72 19.57 -9.49
CA GLN A 223 -16.00 20.16 -9.88
C GLN A 223 -16.06 21.67 -9.64
N VAL A 224 -15.37 22.21 -8.63
CA VAL A 224 -15.29 23.65 -8.36
C VAL A 224 -14.36 24.36 -9.34
N GLU A 225 -13.21 23.76 -9.71
CA GLU A 225 -12.28 24.36 -10.68
C GLU A 225 -12.84 24.40 -12.12
N PHE A 226 -13.86 23.60 -12.44
CA PHE A 226 -14.44 23.53 -13.79
C PHE A 226 -15.79 24.26 -13.96
N VAL A 227 -16.35 24.88 -12.92
CA VAL A 227 -17.67 25.54 -13.00
C VAL A 227 -17.53 27.07 -13.10
N LEU A 228 -17.58 27.54 -14.34
CA LEU A 228 -18.03 28.89 -14.68
C LEU A 228 -19.46 29.13 -14.15
N PRO A 229 -19.85 30.40 -13.86
CA PRO A 229 -21.05 30.69 -13.08
C PRO A 229 -22.37 30.23 -13.71
N ASP A 230 -23.31 29.89 -12.83
CA ASP A 230 -24.77 29.86 -13.06
C ASP A 230 -25.31 28.92 -14.16
N ALA A 231 -24.59 27.83 -14.47
CA ALA A 231 -25.09 26.77 -15.36
C ALA A 231 -25.90 25.69 -14.61
N ASN A 232 -27.12 25.42 -15.09
CA ASN A 232 -27.99 24.35 -14.58
C ASN A 232 -27.37 22.95 -14.91
N PRO A 233 -27.41 21.95 -14.01
CA PRO A 233 -26.82 20.63 -14.25
C PRO A 233 -27.32 19.92 -15.52
N ILE A 234 -28.54 20.21 -16.00
CA ILE A 234 -29.05 19.63 -17.26
C ILE A 234 -28.23 20.12 -18.48
N SER A 235 -27.89 21.40 -18.56
CA SER A 235 -27.10 21.94 -19.69
C SER A 235 -25.67 21.42 -19.73
N ILE A 236 -25.09 21.09 -18.56
CA ILE A 236 -23.76 20.47 -18.47
C ILE A 236 -23.79 19.07 -19.10
N ILE A 237 -24.84 18.28 -18.83
CA ILE A 237 -25.01 16.94 -19.42
C ILE A 237 -25.16 17.02 -20.95
N CYS A 238 -25.95 17.97 -21.47
CA CYS A 238 -26.07 18.19 -22.91
C CYS A 238 -24.72 18.51 -23.57
N TRP A 239 -23.97 19.48 -23.03
CA TRP A 239 -22.66 19.85 -23.57
C TRP A 239 -21.66 18.68 -23.57
N LEU A 240 -21.68 17.84 -22.53
CA LEU A 240 -20.83 16.64 -22.45
C LEU A 240 -21.19 15.59 -23.51
N ILE A 241 -22.48 15.42 -23.83
CA ILE A 241 -22.96 14.53 -24.89
C ILE A 241 -22.53 15.06 -26.27
N ASP A 242 -22.72 16.36 -26.52
CA ASP A 242 -22.35 17.00 -27.79
C ASP A 242 -20.83 16.96 -28.03
N TYR A 243 -20.03 17.26 -26.99
CA TYR A 243 -18.57 17.20 -27.04
C TYR A 243 -18.08 15.78 -27.37
N ILE A 244 -18.58 14.75 -26.66
CA ILE A 244 -18.24 13.35 -26.93
C ILE A 244 -18.66 12.94 -28.36
N SER A 245 -19.83 13.36 -28.83
CA SER A 245 -20.32 13.07 -30.18
C SER A 245 -19.43 13.70 -31.26
N SER A 246 -18.93 14.92 -31.04
CA SER A 246 -17.97 15.58 -31.94
C SER A 246 -16.61 14.86 -31.97
N ALA A 247 -16.12 14.40 -30.82
CA ALA A 247 -14.84 13.70 -30.69
C ALA A 247 -14.87 12.30 -31.34
N ILE A 248 -16.00 11.60 -31.26
CA ILE A 248 -16.22 10.33 -31.97
C ILE A 248 -16.25 10.57 -33.49
N SER A 249 -16.90 11.65 -33.93
CA SER A 249 -17.02 12.02 -35.35
C SER A 249 -15.65 12.36 -35.99
N SER A 250 -14.79 13.10 -35.29
CA SER A 250 -13.44 13.42 -35.78
C SER A 250 -12.50 12.20 -35.77
N ALA A 251 -12.60 11.32 -34.78
CA ALA A 251 -11.86 10.06 -34.75
C ALA A 251 -12.21 9.14 -35.93
N ALA A 252 -13.49 9.04 -36.31
CA ALA A 252 -13.94 8.27 -37.47
C ALA A 252 -13.37 8.83 -38.79
N GLN A 253 -13.34 10.17 -38.95
CA GLN A 253 -12.74 10.82 -40.12
C GLN A 253 -11.23 10.55 -40.21
N ALA A 254 -10.50 10.58 -39.08
CA ALA A 254 -9.08 10.26 -39.04
C ALA A 254 -8.78 8.81 -39.47
N GLN A 255 -9.59 7.83 -39.03
CA GLN A 255 -9.44 6.45 -39.48
C GLN A 255 -9.78 6.25 -40.97
N SER A 256 -10.80 6.96 -41.49
CA SER A 256 -11.11 6.96 -42.92
C SER A 256 -9.94 7.48 -43.76
N ALA A 257 -9.30 8.59 -43.33
CA ALA A 257 -8.15 9.16 -44.03
C ALA A 257 -6.94 8.20 -44.01
N TYR A 258 -6.66 7.57 -42.87
CA TYR A 258 -5.57 6.59 -42.74
C TYR A 258 -5.77 5.37 -43.65
N SER A 259 -7.01 4.87 -43.77
CA SER A 259 -7.35 3.74 -44.66
C SER A 259 -7.21 4.07 -46.15
N GLN A 260 -7.33 5.34 -46.55
CA GLN A 260 -7.20 5.77 -47.94
C GLN A 260 -5.74 6.07 -48.32
N ALA A 261 -4.88 6.37 -47.34
CA ALA A 261 -3.47 6.69 -47.56
C ALA A 261 -2.57 5.46 -47.82
N ASN A 262 -2.97 4.26 -47.39
CA ASN A 262 -2.14 3.04 -47.48
C ASN A 262 -2.93 1.83 -48.04
N PRO A 263 -3.09 1.71 -49.37
CA PRO A 263 -3.53 0.46 -50.00
C PRO A 263 -2.46 -0.64 -49.84
N ALA A 264 -2.86 -1.84 -49.46
CA ALA A 264 -1.94 -2.95 -49.19
C ALA A 264 -1.25 -3.48 -50.46
N SER A 265 0.05 -3.76 -50.37
CA SER A 265 0.85 -4.40 -51.44
C SER A 265 0.66 -5.93 -51.45
N PRO A 266 0.77 -6.58 -52.62
CA PRO A 266 0.67 -8.04 -52.74
C PRO A 266 1.89 -8.78 -52.16
N PRO A 267 1.75 -10.07 -51.80
CA PRO A 267 2.86 -10.90 -51.29
C PRO A 267 3.86 -11.28 -52.40
N ALA A 268 5.10 -11.61 -52.00
CA ALA A 268 6.17 -12.06 -52.87
C ALA A 268 6.70 -13.44 -52.44
N GLU A 269 7.33 -14.17 -53.38
CA GLU A 269 7.58 -15.62 -53.32
C GLU A 269 8.93 -16.03 -52.69
N ASP A 270 9.08 -17.35 -52.47
CA ASP A 270 10.26 -18.02 -51.92
C ASP A 270 11.56 -17.82 -52.71
N THR A 271 12.69 -17.72 -51.99
CA THR A 271 13.97 -18.29 -52.44
C THR A 271 14.77 -18.86 -51.25
N ALA A 272 15.59 -19.88 -51.49
CA ALA A 272 16.24 -20.69 -50.46
C ALA A 272 17.75 -20.90 -50.71
N LYS A 273 18.43 -21.56 -49.73
CA LYS A 273 19.85 -21.99 -49.63
C LYS A 273 20.75 -21.09 -48.77
N ALA A 274 21.83 -21.58 -48.14
CA ALA A 274 22.18 -22.93 -47.62
C ALA A 274 23.49 -22.85 -46.82
N ALA A 275 23.64 -23.61 -45.72
CA ALA A 275 24.94 -23.80 -45.05
C ALA A 275 25.03 -25.11 -44.24
N ALA A 276 26.17 -25.80 -44.37
CA ALA A 276 26.65 -27.00 -43.66
C ALA A 276 28.15 -27.17 -44.00
N PRO A 277 28.95 -28.14 -43.48
CA PRO A 277 28.72 -29.19 -42.45
C PRO A 277 29.50 -28.83 -41.13
N LYS A 278 30.00 -29.66 -40.20
CA LYS A 278 30.44 -31.08 -40.13
C LYS A 278 30.25 -31.68 -38.72
N LYS A 279 30.31 -33.02 -38.63
CA LYS A 279 30.26 -33.83 -37.39
C LYS A 279 31.58 -33.83 -36.62
N LYS A 280 31.51 -34.10 -35.30
CA LYS A 280 32.46 -34.99 -34.59
C LYS A 280 31.68 -35.96 -33.72
N GLN A 281 32.23 -37.15 -33.50
CA GLN A 281 31.64 -38.21 -32.67
C GLN A 281 32.54 -38.47 -31.47
N GLY A 282 31.94 -38.65 -30.30
CA GLY A 282 32.54 -39.24 -29.09
C GLY A 282 31.67 -40.41 -28.65
N LYS A 283 32.26 -41.46 -28.09
CA LYS A 283 31.59 -42.76 -27.90
C LYS A 283 32.25 -43.51 -26.75
N LYS A 284 31.45 -43.79 -25.70
CA LYS A 284 31.77 -44.69 -24.58
C LYS A 284 32.95 -44.23 -23.69
N ASP A 285 33.10 -44.74 -22.47
CA ASP A 285 32.30 -45.79 -21.79
C ASP A 285 31.27 -45.24 -20.78
#